data_AF-A0A497NBF9-F1
#
_entry.id   AF-A0A497NBF9-F1
#
_cell.length_a   1.000
_cell.length_b   1.000
_cell.length_c   1.000
_cell.angle_alpha   90.00
_cell.angle_beta   90.00
_cell.angle_gamma   90.00
#
_symmetry.space_group_name_H-M   'P 1'
#
loop_
_entity.id
_entity.type
_entity.pdbx_description
1 polymer ?
#
loop_
_entity_poly.entity_id
_entity_poly.type
_entity_poly.pdbx_seq_one_letter_code
_entity_poly.pdbx_strand_id
1 'polypeptide(L)'
;MDSRSLGRMAELIKSIGPRQIQVNTPTRPPAEAYVRPLGLRELFSVAEQLRARLEDVVVISWHPAELVPGRPEAARLGEAIVATLERRPCRFHELCAITGADPASVRAELDRLMSKGLLATRDYEGQRFYALRRRP
;
A
#
# COMPACT_ATOMS: atom_id res chain seq x y z
N MET A 1 1.24 -5.79 -19.40
CA MET A 1 1.53 -7.15 -18.88
C MET A 1 1.41 -8.14 -20.03
N ASP A 2 2.35 -9.07 -20.20
CA ASP A 2 2.31 -10.08 -21.26
C ASP A 2 1.22 -11.15 -20.97
N SER A 3 0.43 -11.49 -21.99
CA SER A 3 -0.71 -12.43 -21.90
C SER A 3 -0.27 -13.84 -21.46
N ARG A 4 0.93 -14.29 -21.86
CA ARG A 4 1.46 -15.60 -21.44
C ARG A 4 1.76 -15.63 -19.94
N SER A 5 2.35 -14.55 -19.43
CA SER A 5 2.65 -14.41 -18.01
C SER A 5 1.38 -14.39 -17.15
N LEU A 6 0.32 -13.74 -17.64
CA LEU A 6 -0.99 -13.76 -16.98
C LEU A 6 -1.64 -15.16 -17.01
N GLY A 7 -1.52 -15.88 -18.12
CA GLY A 7 -1.99 -17.27 -18.22
C GLY A 7 -1.33 -18.19 -17.20
N ARG A 8 0.01 -18.14 -17.07
CA ARG A 8 0.74 -18.90 -16.04
C ARG A 8 0.29 -18.55 -14.62
N MET A 9 0.02 -17.27 -14.36
CA MET A 9 -0.48 -16.81 -13.07
C MET A 9 -1.88 -17.38 -12.78
N ALA A 10 -2.77 -17.44 -13.78
CA ALA A 10 -4.10 -18.03 -13.62
C ALA A 10 -4.03 -19.52 -13.24
N GLU A 11 -3.13 -20.29 -13.86
CA GLU A 11 -2.95 -21.72 -13.51
C GLU A 11 -2.43 -21.91 -12.08
N LEU A 12 -1.53 -21.03 -11.62
CA LEU A 12 -1.09 -21.03 -10.22
C LEU A 12 -2.21 -20.63 -9.26
N ILE A 13 -3.05 -19.66 -9.64
CA ILE A 13 -4.21 -19.28 -8.83
C ILE A 13 -5.17 -20.46 -8.70
N LYS A 14 -5.45 -21.19 -9.80
CA LYS A 14 -6.31 -22.39 -9.75
C LYS A 14 -5.77 -23.45 -8.81
N SER A 15 -4.46 -23.71 -8.83
CA SER A 15 -3.87 -24.74 -7.95
C SER A 15 -3.93 -24.38 -6.47
N ILE A 16 -3.95 -23.08 -6.13
CA ILE A 16 -4.20 -22.61 -4.76
C ILE A 16 -5.67 -22.82 -4.36
N GLY A 17 -6.61 -22.80 -5.32
CA GLY A 17 -8.04 -23.00 -5.10
C GLY A 17 -8.75 -21.89 -4.29
N PRO A 18 -8.46 -20.59 -4.50
CA PRO A 18 -9.14 -19.54 -3.74
C PRO A 18 -10.59 -19.36 -4.21
N ARG A 19 -11.49 -19.04 -3.27
CA ARG A 19 -12.87 -18.64 -3.59
C ARG A 19 -12.95 -17.25 -4.25
N GLN A 20 -12.00 -16.38 -3.92
CA GLN A 20 -11.98 -15.00 -4.38
C GLN A 20 -10.54 -14.51 -4.54
N ILE A 21 -10.30 -13.69 -5.56
CA ILE A 21 -9.06 -12.95 -5.75
C ILE A 21 -9.34 -11.46 -5.95
N GLN A 22 -8.37 -10.63 -5.58
CA GLN A 22 -8.42 -9.19 -5.80
C GLN A 22 -7.29 -8.73 -6.70
N VAL A 23 -7.64 -8.08 -7.81
CA VAL A 23 -6.70 -7.41 -8.71
C VAL A 23 -6.44 -6.00 -8.19
N ASN A 24 -5.21 -5.79 -7.70
CA ASN A 24 -4.76 -4.55 -7.10
C ASN A 24 -3.59 -3.93 -7.86
N THR A 25 -3.32 -2.66 -7.58
CA THR A 25 -2.17 -1.91 -8.08
C THR A 25 -1.53 -1.14 -6.93
N PRO A 26 -0.20 -0.93 -6.92
CA PRO A 26 0.48 -0.17 -5.87
C PRO A 26 -0.08 1.26 -5.71
N THR A 27 -0.64 1.55 -4.54
CA THR A 27 -1.14 2.89 -4.16
C THR A 27 -0.15 3.68 -3.30
N ARG A 28 1.01 3.08 -3.02
CA ARG A 28 2.09 3.61 -2.18
C ARG A 28 3.43 3.32 -2.85
N PRO A 29 4.52 4.04 -2.50
CA PRO A 29 5.84 3.78 -3.06
C PRO A 29 6.22 2.29 -2.90
N PRO A 30 6.46 1.56 -4.00
CA PRO A 30 6.80 0.14 -3.92
C PRO A 30 8.19 -0.09 -3.33
N ALA A 31 8.45 -1.33 -2.88
CA ALA A 31 9.77 -1.74 -2.42
C ALA A 31 10.75 -1.82 -3.61
N GLU A 32 10.30 -2.42 -4.70
CA GLU A 32 11.05 -2.56 -5.96
C GLU A 32 10.85 -1.32 -6.85
N ALA A 33 11.93 -0.63 -7.17
CA ALA A 33 11.88 0.64 -7.90
C ALA A 33 11.36 0.53 -9.35
N TYR A 34 11.40 -0.66 -9.94
CA TYR A 34 10.90 -0.90 -11.31
C TYR A 34 9.38 -1.10 -11.37
N VAL A 35 8.72 -1.31 -10.23
CA VAL A 35 7.28 -1.53 -10.18
C VAL A 35 6.57 -0.21 -10.42
N ARG A 36 5.66 -0.20 -11.40
CA ARG A 36 4.81 0.94 -11.72
C ARG A 36 3.34 0.60 -11.49
N PRO A 37 2.53 1.54 -11.02
CA PRO A 37 1.11 1.31 -10.87
C PRO A 37 0.47 1.13 -12.26
N LEU A 38 -0.45 0.18 -12.35
CA LEU A 38 -1.37 0.08 -13.48
C LEU A 38 -2.38 1.22 -13.42
N GLY A 39 -2.70 1.79 -14.58
CA GLY A 39 -3.85 2.68 -14.75
C GLY A 39 -5.17 1.92 -14.58
N LEU A 40 -6.27 2.65 -14.37
CA LEU A 40 -7.60 2.04 -14.16
C LEU A 40 -8.01 1.10 -15.30
N ARG A 41 -7.84 1.52 -16.55
CA ARG A 41 -8.17 0.70 -17.73
C ARG A 41 -7.35 -0.59 -17.79
N GLU A 42 -6.06 -0.51 -17.43
CA GLU A 42 -5.18 -1.68 -17.40
C GLU A 42 -5.58 -2.66 -16.30
N LEU A 43 -5.91 -2.15 -15.11
CA LEU A 43 -6.40 -2.96 -13.99
C LEU A 43 -7.67 -3.72 -14.36
N PHE A 44 -8.64 -3.04 -14.99
CA PHE A 44 -9.87 -3.67 -15.48
C PHE A 44 -9.59 -4.72 -16.55
N SER A 45 -8.70 -4.42 -17.52
CA SER A 45 -8.32 -5.39 -18.55
C SER A 45 -7.69 -6.66 -17.98
N VAL A 46 -6.84 -6.53 -16.95
CA VAL A 46 -6.26 -7.68 -16.24
C VAL A 46 -7.34 -8.47 -15.52
N ALA A 47 -8.28 -7.80 -14.85
CA ALA A 47 -9.37 -8.45 -14.14
C ALA A 47 -10.29 -9.24 -15.07
N GLU A 48 -10.69 -8.68 -16.22
CA GLU A 48 -11.49 -9.36 -17.23
C GLU A 48 -10.77 -10.61 -17.77
N GLN A 49 -9.47 -10.49 -18.05
CA GLN A 49 -8.68 -11.63 -18.51
C GLN A 49 -8.57 -12.74 -17.46
N LEU A 50 -8.54 -12.41 -16.18
CA LEU A 50 -8.54 -13.39 -15.09
C LEU A 50 -9.93 -14.01 -14.93
N ARG A 51 -11.02 -13.23 -15.00
CA ARG A 51 -12.41 -13.74 -14.98
C ARG A 51 -12.62 -14.79 -16.06
N ALA A 52 -12.18 -14.50 -17.29
CA ALA A 52 -12.30 -15.42 -18.41
C ALA A 52 -11.49 -16.73 -18.26
N ARG A 53 -10.52 -16.78 -17.35
CA ARG A 53 -9.66 -17.96 -17.12
C ARG A 53 -9.99 -18.71 -15.83
N LEU A 54 -10.72 -18.07 -14.92
CA LEU A 54 -10.98 -18.52 -13.55
C LEU A 54 -12.49 -18.54 -13.30
N GLU A 55 -13.21 -19.43 -14.00
CA GLU A 55 -14.68 -19.46 -14.02
C GLU A 55 -15.32 -19.61 -12.62
N ASP A 56 -14.69 -20.38 -11.73
CA ASP A 56 -15.18 -20.64 -10.36
C ASP A 56 -14.65 -19.68 -9.28
N VAL A 57 -13.88 -18.66 -9.67
CA VAL A 57 -13.23 -17.74 -8.72
C VAL A 57 -13.83 -16.35 -8.86
N VAL A 58 -14.28 -15.78 -7.75
CA VAL A 58 -14.76 -14.39 -7.74
C VAL A 58 -13.56 -13.45 -7.93
N VAL A 59 -13.51 -12.74 -9.06
CA VAL A 59 -12.46 -11.73 -9.30
C VAL A 59 -13.02 -10.34 -8.99
N ILE A 60 -12.48 -9.70 -7.96
CA ILE A 60 -12.76 -8.29 -7.66
C ILE A 60 -11.62 -7.40 -8.16
N SER A 61 -11.96 -6.22 -8.64
CA SER A 61 -11.02 -5.24 -9.16
C SER A 61 -11.41 -3.88 -8.62
N TRP A 62 -10.44 -3.17 -8.02
CA TRP A 62 -10.61 -1.85 -7.42
C TRP A 62 -11.48 -1.82 -6.15
N HIS A 63 -10.87 -1.40 -5.05
CA HIS A 63 -11.57 -0.97 -3.84
C HIS A 63 -10.91 0.33 -3.39
N PRO A 64 -11.64 1.44 -3.21
CA PRO A 64 -11.06 2.62 -2.61
C PRO A 64 -10.52 2.25 -1.23
N ALA A 65 -9.29 2.65 -0.93
CA ALA A 65 -8.73 2.45 0.40
C ALA A 65 -9.49 3.37 1.37
N GLU A 66 -10.44 2.82 2.11
CA GLU A 66 -11.06 3.55 3.21
C GLU A 66 -10.03 3.77 4.31
N LEU A 67 -9.90 5.02 4.75
CA LEU A 67 -9.13 5.36 5.94
C LEU A 67 -9.94 4.92 7.15
N VAL A 68 -9.75 3.68 7.57
CA VAL A 68 -10.28 3.22 8.85
C VAL A 68 -9.38 3.80 9.96
N PRO A 69 -9.91 4.61 10.88
CA PRO A 69 -9.16 5.08 12.04
C PRO A 69 -8.62 3.88 12.80
N GLY A 70 -7.30 3.84 12.99
CA GLY A 70 -6.70 2.85 13.87
C GLY A 70 -7.04 3.17 15.33
N ARG A 71 -7.08 2.16 16.19
CA ARG A 71 -6.90 2.40 17.62
C ARG A 71 -5.39 2.46 17.87
N PRO A 72 -4.85 3.54 18.47
CA PRO A 72 -3.44 3.55 18.82
C PRO A 72 -3.17 2.48 19.88
N GLU A 73 -2.46 1.42 19.48
CA GLU A 73 -1.99 0.37 20.40
C GLU A 73 -0.76 0.81 21.21
N ALA A 74 -0.05 1.85 20.74
CA ALA A 74 1.16 2.34 21.38
C ALA A 74 0.87 3.44 22.40
N ALA A 75 1.60 3.41 23.51
CA ALA A 75 1.48 4.39 24.58
C ALA A 75 2.01 5.79 24.19
N ARG A 76 2.83 5.88 23.14
CA ARG A 76 3.45 7.14 22.67
C ARG A 76 3.26 7.36 21.17
N LEU A 77 3.08 8.62 20.78
CA LEU A 77 2.89 9.03 19.39
C LEU A 77 4.02 8.58 18.45
N GLY A 78 5.28 8.73 18.88
CA GLY A 78 6.44 8.31 18.08
C GLY A 78 6.46 6.82 17.79
N GLU A 79 6.14 6.01 18.79
CA GLU A 79 6.05 4.55 18.66
C GLU A 79 4.90 4.17 17.71
N ALA A 80 3.75 4.85 17.80
CA ALA A 80 2.62 4.66 16.89
C ALA A 80 2.96 5.01 15.43
N ILE A 81 3.68 6.11 15.21
CA ILE A 81 4.15 6.52 13.88
C ILE A 81 5.13 5.48 13.33
N VAL A 82 6.13 5.07 14.11
CA VAL A 82 7.11 4.07 13.69
C VAL A 82 6.44 2.74 13.35
N ALA A 83 5.60 2.19 14.24
CA ALA A 83 4.87 0.94 14.01
C ALA A 83 3.95 1.01 12.78
N THR A 84 3.43 2.20 12.45
CA THR A 84 2.69 2.41 11.20
C THR A 84 3.60 2.35 9.99
N LEU A 85 4.74 3.04 10.05
CA LEU A 85 5.71 3.15 8.95
C LEU A 85 6.54 1.88 8.72
N GLU A 86 6.65 0.99 9.72
CA GLU A 86 7.19 -0.37 9.56
C GLU A 86 6.38 -1.21 8.57
N ARG A 87 5.06 -1.03 8.58
CA ARG A 87 4.14 -1.80 7.73
C ARG A 87 3.98 -1.19 6.34
N ARG A 88 3.95 0.15 6.23
CA ARG A 88 3.77 0.85 4.95
C ARG A 88 4.17 2.33 5.02
N PRO A 89 4.69 2.92 3.92
CA PRO A 89 4.84 4.36 3.81
C PRO A 89 3.49 5.08 3.91
N CYS A 90 3.40 6.18 4.65
CA CYS A 90 2.15 6.94 4.86
C CYS A 90 2.32 8.43 4.57
N ARG A 91 1.25 9.07 4.10
CA ARG A 91 1.14 10.53 3.97
C ARG A 91 0.85 11.16 5.33
N PHE A 92 1.13 12.46 5.45
CA PHE A 92 0.93 13.21 6.69
C PHE A 92 -0.49 13.07 7.26
N HIS A 93 -1.52 13.31 6.44
CA HIS A 93 -2.91 13.24 6.89
C HIS A 93 -3.33 11.82 7.33
N GLU A 94 -2.73 10.78 6.74
CA GLU A 94 -2.99 9.39 7.13
C GLU A 94 -2.40 9.10 8.51
N LEU A 95 -1.21 9.63 8.81
CA LEU A 95 -0.61 9.50 10.13
C LEU A 95 -1.44 10.20 11.21
N CYS A 96 -1.99 11.39 10.92
CA CYS A 96 -2.95 12.05 11.82
C CYS A 96 -4.18 11.18 12.05
N ALA A 97 -4.79 10.66 10.98
CA ALA A 97 -5.99 9.82 11.08
C ALA A 97 -5.75 8.49 11.82
N ILE A 98 -4.59 7.85 11.62
CA ILE A 98 -4.23 6.58 12.24
C ILE A 98 -3.90 6.76 13.73
N THR A 99 -3.20 7.84 14.09
CA THR A 99 -2.77 8.10 15.47
C THR A 99 -3.84 8.79 16.31
N GLY A 100 -4.80 9.47 15.67
CA GLY A 100 -5.78 10.32 16.34
C GLY A 100 -5.20 11.60 16.95
N ALA A 101 -3.89 11.85 16.76
CA ALA A 101 -3.22 13.02 17.30
C ALA A 101 -3.45 14.27 16.43
N ASP A 102 -3.35 15.44 17.04
CA ASP A 102 -3.47 16.70 16.32
C ASP A 102 -2.31 16.88 15.33
N PRO A 103 -2.52 17.64 14.22
CA PRO A 103 -1.49 17.83 13.20
C PRO A 103 -0.18 18.46 13.70
N ALA A 104 -0.21 19.31 14.72
CA ALA A 104 1.00 19.97 15.21
C ALA A 104 1.88 18.96 15.96
N SER A 105 1.29 18.13 16.81
CA SER A 105 1.99 17.04 17.51
C SER A 105 2.58 16.03 16.53
N VAL A 106 1.82 15.61 15.52
CA VAL A 106 2.32 14.68 14.47
C VAL A 106 3.49 15.30 13.70
N ARG A 107 3.41 16.59 13.37
CA ARG A 107 4.49 17.28 12.64
C ARG A 107 5.76 17.38 13.47
N ALA A 108 5.66 17.83 14.72
CA ALA A 108 6.79 17.93 15.64
C ALA A 108 7.48 16.57 15.82
N GLU A 109 6.69 15.49 15.94
CA GLU A 109 7.24 14.14 16.10
C GLU A 109 7.91 13.62 14.82
N LEU A 110 7.33 13.90 13.65
CA LEU A 110 7.97 13.59 12.36
C LEU A 110 9.30 14.33 12.20
N ASP A 111 9.35 15.63 12.51
CA ASP A 111 10.58 16.42 12.44
C ASP A 111 11.66 15.87 13.40
N ARG A 112 11.25 15.46 14.61
CA ARG A 112 12.10 14.80 15.60
C ARG A 112 12.64 13.45 15.13
N LEU A 113 11.85 12.66 14.40
CA LEU A 113 12.27 11.35 13.89
C LEU A 113 13.14 11.48 12.62
N MET A 114 12.84 12.47 11.77
CA MET A 114 13.64 12.83 10.60
C MET A 114 15.03 13.34 11.00
N SER A 115 15.12 14.23 12.01
CA SER A 115 16.41 14.75 12.50
C SER A 115 17.30 13.67 13.11
N LYS A 116 16.70 12.61 13.68
CA LYS A 116 17.40 11.40 14.14
C LYS A 116 17.80 10.45 13.01
N GLY A 117 17.45 10.76 11.76
CA GLY A 117 17.74 9.91 10.59
C GLY A 117 16.99 8.57 10.61
N LEU A 118 15.86 8.49 11.31
CA LEU A 118 15.02 7.28 11.38
C LEU A 118 14.03 7.21 10.23
N LEU A 119 13.64 8.36 9.68
CA LEU A 119 12.67 8.48 8.60
C LEU A 119 13.32 9.06 7.34
N ALA A 120 12.66 8.80 6.21
CA ALA A 120 12.92 9.41 4.92
C ALA A 120 11.58 9.77 4.25
N THR A 121 11.63 10.71 3.31
CA THR A 121 10.49 11.04 2.45
C THR A 121 10.66 10.41 1.08
N ARG A 122 9.56 9.91 0.51
CA ARG A 122 9.49 9.39 -0.87
C ARG A 122 8.35 10.10 -1.59
N ASP A 123 8.66 10.68 -2.74
CA ASP A 123 7.64 11.21 -3.63
C ASP A 123 7.16 10.09 -4.58
N TYR A 124 5.84 9.92 -4.69
CA TYR A 124 5.21 8.88 -5.51
C TYR A 124 3.85 9.37 -5.99
N GLU A 125 3.59 9.29 -7.30
CA GLU A 125 2.35 9.78 -7.92
C GLU A 125 1.98 11.22 -7.48
N GLY A 126 2.99 12.11 -7.44
CA GLY A 126 2.83 13.52 -7.03
C GLY A 126 2.57 13.75 -5.54
N GLN A 127 2.65 12.70 -4.72
CA GLN A 127 2.37 12.77 -3.29
C GLN A 127 3.60 12.39 -2.45
N ARG A 128 3.77 13.08 -1.32
CA ARG A 128 4.86 12.81 -0.38
C ARG A 128 4.45 11.79 0.68
N PHE A 129 5.22 10.72 0.77
CA PHE A 129 5.09 9.68 1.79
C PHE A 129 6.27 9.74 2.75
N TYR A 130 5.99 9.53 4.04
CA TYR A 130 7.00 9.22 5.05
C TYR A 130 7.22 7.70 5.05
N ALA A 131 8.47 7.28 5.20
CA ALA A 131 8.87 5.88 5.32
C ALA A 131 10.03 5.77 6.31
N LEU A 132 10.21 4.59 6.91
CA LEU A 132 11.44 4.33 7.65
C LEU A 132 12.64 4.37 6.71
N ARG A 133 13.74 4.95 7.18
CA ARG A 133 15.00 4.91 6.46
C ARG A 133 15.55 3.48 6.55
N ARG A 134 15.54 2.76 5.44
CA ARG A 134 16.23 1.46 5.36
C ARG A 134 17.72 1.71 5.52
N ARG A 135 18.37 0.93 6.41
CA ARG A 135 19.83 0.90 6.46
C ARG A 135 20.34 0.30 5.14
N PRO A 136 21.43 0.83 4.57
CA PRO A 136 22.04 0.30 3.34
C PRO A 136 22.46 -1.16 3.52
#